data_AF-A0A1C5SF96-F1
#
_entry.id   AF-A0A1C5SF96-F1
#
_cell.length_a   1.000
_cell.length_b   1.000
_cell.length_c   1.000
_cell.angle_alpha   90.00
_cell.angle_beta   90.00
_cell.angle_gamma   90.00
#
_symmetry.space_group_name_H-M   'P 1'
#
loop_
_entity.id
_entity.type
_entity.pdbx_description
1 polymer ?
#
loop_
_entity_poly.entity_id
_entity_poly.type
_entity_poly.pdbx_seq_one_letter_code
_entity_poly.pdbx_strand_id
1 'polypeptide(L)'
;MNFETLVKHISTIQNTLQTQAAHAVNLALTSRNWLMGCYIVEFEQNGEDRAAYGEQLLKKLEQRLKTKGLNERRFHEFRRLYLIYPQLKEQILHYIISGNEIRNTLSAEFTEPIRHTMCARLNTADNQINNWNIPAEKLFNRLPYSHLKFISKIENPVKRAFYEMEAMRDCRSARELERQIVSLLKYRRTPTVVISNQS
;
A
#
# COMPACT_ATOMS: atom_id res chain seq x y z
N MET A 1 -15.99 -42.28 -9.62
CA MET A 1 -16.03 -40.93 -9.03
C MET A 1 -17.32 -40.82 -8.24
N ASN A 2 -17.26 -40.60 -6.92
CA ASN A 2 -18.45 -40.48 -6.08
C ASN A 2 -18.90 -39.01 -5.95
N PHE A 3 -20.14 -38.80 -5.49
CA PHE A 3 -20.73 -37.48 -5.32
C PHE A 3 -19.87 -36.56 -4.43
N GLU A 4 -19.31 -37.07 -3.34
CA GLU A 4 -18.42 -36.32 -2.44
C GLU A 4 -17.16 -35.79 -3.15
N THR A 5 -16.56 -36.60 -4.03
CA THR A 5 -15.40 -36.16 -4.83
C THR A 5 -15.78 -35.05 -5.79
N LEU A 6 -16.96 -35.13 -6.41
CA LEU A 6 -17.48 -34.08 -7.29
C LEU A 6 -17.72 -32.77 -6.52
N VAL A 7 -18.37 -32.84 -5.35
CA VAL A 7 -18.61 -31.67 -4.48
C VAL A 7 -17.28 -31.02 -4.07
N LYS A 8 -16.30 -31.83 -3.66
CA LYS A 8 -14.95 -31.33 -3.30
C LYS A 8 -14.27 -30.64 -4.48
N HIS A 9 -14.34 -31.21 -5.68
CA HIS A 9 -13.72 -30.62 -6.88
C HIS A 9 -14.37 -29.28 -7.24
N ILE A 10 -15.71 -29.22 -7.28
CA ILE A 10 -16.43 -27.97 -7.59
C ILE A 10 -16.13 -26.89 -6.54
N SER A 11 -16.16 -27.24 -5.26
CA SER A 11 -15.83 -26.30 -4.17
C SER A 11 -14.39 -25.80 -4.28
N THR A 12 -13.44 -26.69 -4.61
CA THR A 12 -12.03 -26.32 -4.80
C THR A 12 -11.86 -25.36 -5.98
N ILE A 13 -12.51 -25.61 -7.11
CA ILE A 13 -12.46 -24.73 -8.29
C ILE A 13 -13.01 -23.35 -7.94
N GLN A 14 -14.20 -23.29 -7.34
CA GLN A 14 -14.85 -22.04 -6.94
C GLN A 14 -13.94 -21.23 -6.00
N ASN A 15 -13.43 -21.85 -4.93
CA ASN A 15 -12.60 -21.18 -3.94
C ASN A 15 -11.27 -20.71 -4.54
N THR A 16 -10.66 -21.51 -5.42
CA THR A 16 -9.39 -21.17 -6.07
C THR A 16 -9.56 -19.97 -7.00
N LEU A 17 -10.56 -20.00 -7.88
CA LEU A 17 -10.83 -18.91 -8.82
C LEU A 17 -11.27 -17.62 -8.11
N GLN A 18 -12.07 -17.73 -7.06
CA GLN A 18 -12.47 -16.58 -6.25
C GLN A 18 -11.27 -15.95 -5.53
N THR A 19 -10.37 -16.77 -4.99
CA THR A 19 -9.12 -16.30 -4.36
C THR A 19 -8.21 -15.62 -5.38
N GLN A 20 -8.08 -16.20 -6.57
CA GLN A 20 -7.29 -15.63 -7.66
C GLN A 20 -7.84 -14.27 -8.13
N ALA A 21 -9.17 -14.15 -8.30
CA ALA A 21 -9.81 -12.89 -8.66
C ALA A 21 -9.60 -11.82 -7.58
N ALA A 22 -9.80 -12.16 -6.31
CA ALA A 22 -9.55 -11.25 -5.21
C ALA A 22 -8.07 -10.81 -5.14
N HIS A 23 -7.15 -11.72 -5.38
CA HIS A 23 -5.71 -11.45 -5.44
C HIS A 23 -5.36 -10.46 -6.56
N ALA A 24 -5.85 -10.69 -7.78
CA ALA A 24 -5.63 -9.77 -8.90
C ALA A 24 -6.16 -8.36 -8.62
N VAL A 25 -7.35 -8.25 -8.02
CA VAL A 25 -7.92 -6.96 -7.59
C VAL A 25 -7.03 -6.27 -6.54
N ASN A 26 -6.49 -7.04 -5.58
CA ASN A 26 -5.59 -6.49 -4.56
C ASN A 26 -4.28 -5.94 -5.15
N LEU A 27 -3.69 -6.65 -6.11
CA LEU A 27 -2.49 -6.18 -6.83
C LEU A 27 -2.77 -4.89 -7.60
N ALA A 28 -3.86 -4.84 -8.35
CA ALA A 28 -4.28 -3.67 -9.10
C ALA A 28 -4.53 -2.46 -8.19
N LEU A 29 -5.24 -2.66 -7.06
CA LEU A 29 -5.52 -1.59 -6.09
C LEU A 29 -4.25 -1.07 -5.43
N THR A 30 -3.34 -1.97 -5.04
CA THR A 30 -2.06 -1.59 -4.42
C THR A 30 -1.21 -0.79 -5.40
N SER A 31 -1.08 -1.27 -6.64
CA SER A 31 -0.35 -0.60 -7.72
C SER A 31 -0.92 0.78 -8.01
N ARG A 32 -2.24 0.89 -8.22
CA ARG A 32 -2.93 2.16 -8.47
C ARG A 32 -2.69 3.17 -7.36
N ASN A 33 -2.89 2.76 -6.11
CA ASN A 33 -2.80 3.67 -4.97
C ASN A 33 -1.35 4.10 -4.71
N TRP A 34 -0.38 3.21 -4.89
CA TRP A 34 1.04 3.53 -4.75
C TRP A 34 1.52 4.48 -5.87
N LEU A 35 1.11 4.24 -7.12
CA LEU A 35 1.43 5.12 -8.25
C LEU A 35 0.89 6.54 -8.04
N MET A 36 -0.37 6.67 -7.62
CA MET A 36 -0.94 7.97 -7.26
C MET A 36 -0.10 8.69 -6.20
N GLY A 37 0.42 7.94 -5.21
CA GLY A 37 1.35 8.46 -4.22
C GLY A 37 2.67 8.96 -4.81
N CYS A 38 3.30 8.20 -5.71
CA CYS A 38 4.52 8.61 -6.42
C CYS A 38 4.29 9.92 -7.19
N TYR A 39 3.23 10.02 -7.99
CA TYR A 39 2.94 11.24 -8.77
C TYR A 39 2.70 12.46 -7.88
N ILE A 40 2.02 12.29 -6.74
CA ILE A 40 1.82 13.39 -5.78
C ILE A 40 3.17 13.86 -5.25
N VAL A 41 4.05 12.94 -4.81
CA VAL A 41 5.36 13.30 -4.25
C VAL A 41 6.28 13.91 -5.30
N GLU A 42 6.26 13.40 -6.53
CA GLU A 42 7.04 13.97 -7.62
C GLU A 42 6.61 15.40 -7.95
N PHE A 43 5.30 15.65 -8.04
CA PHE A 43 4.77 17.00 -8.25
C PHE A 43 5.18 17.95 -7.11
N GLU A 44 5.22 17.47 -5.86
CA GLU A 44 5.70 18.25 -4.72
C GLU A 44 7.23 18.53 -4.74
N GLN A 45 8.01 17.72 -5.46
CA GLN A 45 9.48 17.77 -5.52
C GLN A 45 10.03 18.61 -6.68
N ASN A 46 9.39 18.60 -7.86
CA ASN A 46 9.82 19.34 -9.06
C ASN A 46 9.49 20.85 -9.03
N GLY A 47 9.55 21.45 -7.83
CA GLY A 47 8.82 22.67 -7.47
C GLY A 47 9.36 23.98 -8.02
N GLU A 48 8.73 24.49 -9.07
CA GLU A 48 8.55 25.95 -9.25
C GLU A 48 7.31 26.46 -8.48
N ASP A 49 6.32 25.59 -8.22
CA ASP A 49 4.97 26.00 -7.79
C ASP A 49 4.60 25.60 -6.34
N ARG A 50 5.60 25.32 -5.49
CA ARG A 50 5.42 24.95 -4.06
C ARG A 50 4.61 25.99 -3.28
N ALA A 51 4.73 27.27 -3.64
CA ALA A 51 4.02 28.37 -3.00
C ALA A 51 2.57 28.54 -3.51
N ALA A 52 2.27 28.21 -4.77
CA ALA A 52 0.94 28.40 -5.36
C ALA A 52 0.00 27.20 -5.17
N TYR A 53 0.55 25.98 -5.08
CA TYR A 53 -0.25 24.76 -4.90
C TYR A 53 -0.35 24.30 -3.45
N GLY A 54 0.66 24.54 -2.60
CA GLY A 54 0.62 24.53 -1.13
C GLY A 54 -0.20 23.43 -0.44
N GLU A 55 -0.62 23.69 0.81
CA GLU A 55 -1.47 22.80 1.64
C GLU A 55 -2.80 22.38 0.99
N GLN A 56 -3.16 22.97 -0.16
CA GLN A 56 -4.43 22.72 -0.86
C GLN A 56 -4.30 21.83 -2.10
N LEU A 57 -3.11 21.33 -2.45
CA LEU A 57 -2.92 20.46 -3.62
C LEU A 57 -3.90 19.28 -3.64
N LEU A 58 -3.99 18.56 -2.52
CA LEU A 58 -4.84 17.36 -2.43
C LEU A 58 -6.32 17.69 -2.48
N LYS A 59 -6.72 18.84 -1.90
CA LYS A 59 -8.08 19.36 -1.99
C LYS A 59 -8.44 19.77 -3.42
N LYS A 60 -7.52 20.41 -4.15
CA LYS A 60 -7.68 20.73 -5.57
C LYS A 60 -7.80 19.45 -6.42
N LEU A 61 -6.99 18.43 -6.14
CA LEU A 61 -7.08 17.12 -6.80
C LEU A 61 -8.45 16.47 -6.59
N GLU A 62 -8.98 16.47 -5.37
CA GLU A 62 -10.34 15.99 -5.07
C GLU A 62 -11.40 16.76 -5.86
N GLN A 63 -11.34 18.09 -5.83
CA GLN A 63 -12.28 18.96 -6.53
C GLN A 63 -12.24 18.81 -8.05
N ARG A 64 -11.08 18.51 -8.63
CA ARG A 64 -10.90 18.36 -10.07
C ARG A 64 -11.28 16.97 -10.56
N LEU A 65 -10.89 15.92 -9.83
CA LEU A 65 -11.15 14.54 -10.24
C LEU A 65 -12.60 14.11 -10.01
N LYS A 66 -13.28 14.65 -8.98
CA LYS A 66 -14.70 14.37 -8.63
C LYS A 66 -15.09 12.89 -8.74
N THR A 67 -14.17 11.99 -8.43
CA THR A 67 -14.36 10.55 -8.63
C THR A 67 -14.71 9.90 -7.29
N LYS A 68 -15.75 9.06 -7.28
CA LYS A 68 -16.19 8.38 -6.06
C LYS A 68 -15.04 7.56 -5.47
N GLY A 69 -14.74 7.81 -4.20
CA GLY A 69 -13.67 7.11 -3.49
C GLY A 69 -12.27 7.64 -3.78
N LEU A 70 -12.12 8.82 -4.39
CA LEU A 70 -10.88 9.61 -4.41
C LEU A 70 -11.14 10.95 -3.71
N ASN A 71 -10.50 11.16 -2.56
CA ASN A 71 -10.63 12.37 -1.76
C ASN A 71 -9.29 12.74 -1.13
N GLU A 72 -9.22 13.94 -0.58
CA GLU A 72 -8.03 14.50 0.08
C GLU A 72 -7.42 13.53 1.08
N ARG A 73 -8.25 12.95 1.96
CA ARG A 73 -7.80 11.94 2.93
C ARG A 73 -7.13 10.74 2.26
N ARG A 74 -7.67 10.23 1.15
CA ARG A 74 -7.07 9.10 0.43
C ARG A 74 -5.80 9.49 -0.29
N PHE A 75 -5.70 10.70 -0.82
CA PHE A 75 -4.45 11.17 -1.41
C PHE A 75 -3.33 11.28 -0.36
N HIS A 76 -3.64 11.71 0.88
CA HIS A 76 -2.68 11.63 1.99
C HIS A 76 -2.26 10.19 2.30
N GLU A 77 -3.19 9.23 2.24
CA GLU A 77 -2.89 7.81 2.44
C GLU A 77 -1.99 7.25 1.33
N PHE A 78 -2.25 7.59 0.07
CA PHE A 78 -1.45 7.17 -1.08
C PHE A 78 -0.04 7.74 -1.03
N ARG A 79 0.08 9.03 -0.73
CA ARG A 79 1.36 9.71 -0.50
C ARG A 79 2.16 9.03 0.60
N ARG A 80 1.53 8.74 1.75
CA ARG A 80 2.17 8.02 2.86
C ARG A 80 2.63 6.62 2.46
N LEU A 81 1.77 5.87 1.75
CA LEU A 81 2.10 4.52 1.29
C LEU A 81 3.40 4.54 0.47
N TYR A 82 3.50 5.46 -0.49
CA TYR A 82 4.68 5.61 -1.33
C TYR A 82 5.95 5.92 -0.52
N LEU A 83 5.87 6.88 0.42
CA LEU A 83 7.00 7.27 1.26
C LEU A 83 7.49 6.15 2.20
N ILE A 84 6.58 5.30 2.68
CA ILE A 84 6.91 4.20 3.60
C ILE A 84 7.38 2.94 2.87
N TYR A 85 6.86 2.71 1.67
CA TYR A 85 7.13 1.51 0.87
C TYR A 85 7.74 1.82 -0.50
N PRO A 86 8.87 2.56 -0.59
CA PRO A 86 9.52 2.82 -1.87
C PRO A 86 9.99 1.52 -2.56
N GLN A 87 10.30 0.47 -1.78
CA GLN A 87 10.76 -0.84 -2.27
C GLN A 87 9.72 -1.62 -3.08
N LEU A 88 8.44 -1.21 -3.09
CA LEU A 88 7.41 -1.87 -3.91
C LEU A 88 7.51 -1.51 -5.39
N LYS A 89 8.32 -0.52 -5.75
CA LYS A 89 8.47 0.03 -7.10
C LYS A 89 8.73 -1.05 -8.14
N GLU A 90 9.74 -1.90 -7.95
CA GLU A 90 10.13 -2.93 -8.93
C GLU A 90 8.99 -3.90 -9.19
N GLN A 91 8.27 -4.30 -8.13
CA GLN A 91 7.18 -5.27 -8.22
C GLN A 91 5.94 -4.69 -8.90
N ILE A 92 5.60 -3.44 -8.57
CA ILE A 92 4.49 -2.72 -9.19
C ILE A 92 4.80 -2.49 -10.68
N LEU A 93 6.02 -2.06 -11.00
CA LEU A 93 6.43 -1.84 -12.36
C LEU A 93 6.43 -3.14 -13.18
N HIS A 94 6.97 -4.22 -12.60
CA HIS A 94 6.89 -5.54 -13.22
C HIS A 94 5.43 -5.97 -13.43
N TYR A 95 4.56 -5.81 -12.45
CA TYR A 95 3.12 -6.11 -12.58
C TYR A 95 2.45 -5.34 -13.72
N ILE A 96 2.75 -4.04 -13.85
CA ILE A 96 2.18 -3.20 -14.92
C ILE A 96 2.74 -3.59 -16.30
N ILE A 97 4.05 -3.83 -16.40
CA ILE A 97 4.71 -4.18 -17.67
C ILE A 97 4.32 -5.60 -18.12
N SER A 98 4.24 -6.54 -17.19
CA SER A 98 3.85 -7.93 -17.43
C SER A 98 2.34 -8.10 -17.66
N GLY A 99 1.53 -7.15 -17.19
CA GLY A 99 0.07 -7.15 -17.28
C GLY A 99 -0.45 -6.83 -18.69
N ASN A 100 -0.52 -7.83 -19.55
CA ASN A 100 -1.06 -7.68 -20.89
C ASN A 100 -2.60 -7.85 -20.93
N GLU A 101 -3.37 -6.89 -20.38
CA GLU A 101 -4.77 -6.52 -20.73
C GLU A 101 -5.14 -5.06 -20.35
N ILE A 102 -4.15 -4.17 -20.21
CA ILE A 102 -4.35 -2.71 -20.35
C ILE A 102 -3.50 -2.21 -21.54
N ARG A 103 -3.64 -2.88 -22.68
CA ARG A 103 -3.29 -2.36 -24.01
C ARG A 103 -4.48 -1.49 -24.43
N ASN A 104 -4.46 -0.16 -24.39
CA ASN A 104 -3.74 0.66 -25.36
C ASN A 104 -3.68 2.16 -25.01
N THR A 105 -3.91 2.57 -23.75
CA THR A 105 -3.88 4.00 -23.38
C THR A 105 -2.98 4.29 -22.17
N LEU A 106 -3.07 3.50 -21.09
CA LEU A 106 -2.23 3.72 -19.91
C LEU A 106 -0.75 3.42 -20.13
N SER A 107 -0.39 2.40 -20.92
CA SER A 107 1.03 2.07 -21.13
C SER A 107 1.77 3.16 -21.93
N ALA A 108 1.18 3.78 -22.95
CA ALA A 108 1.86 4.84 -23.70
C ALA A 108 1.99 6.15 -22.89
N GLU A 109 0.96 6.53 -22.15
CA GLU A 109 0.94 7.78 -21.37
C GLU A 109 1.72 7.68 -20.05
N PHE A 110 1.86 6.49 -19.46
CA PHE A 110 2.54 6.31 -18.17
C PHE A 110 3.94 5.68 -18.29
N THR A 111 4.26 4.90 -19.32
CA THR A 111 5.56 4.19 -19.38
C THR A 111 6.74 5.13 -19.63
N GLU A 112 6.58 6.15 -20.46
CA GLU A 112 7.64 7.15 -20.69
C GLU A 112 7.85 8.06 -19.48
N PRO A 113 6.81 8.67 -18.88
CA PRO A 113 6.98 9.42 -17.64
C PRO A 113 7.54 8.57 -16.52
N ILE A 114 7.02 7.36 -16.24
CA ILE A 114 7.51 6.53 -15.12
C ILE A 114 9.00 6.14 -15.28
N ARG A 115 9.50 5.95 -16.51
CA ARG A 115 10.92 5.71 -16.79
C ARG A 115 11.79 6.96 -16.61
N HIS A 116 11.26 8.13 -16.93
CA HIS A 116 11.96 9.42 -16.88
C HIS A 116 11.75 10.22 -15.58
N THR A 117 10.74 9.84 -14.79
CA THR A 117 10.28 10.44 -13.53
C THR A 117 11.34 10.27 -12.44
N MET A 118 11.46 11.24 -11.54
CA MET A 118 12.44 11.22 -10.43
C MET A 118 12.23 10.01 -9.48
N CYS A 119 11.02 9.40 -9.44
CA CYS A 119 10.77 8.10 -8.78
C CYS A 119 11.61 6.95 -9.38
N ALA A 120 12.00 7.01 -10.66
CA ALA A 120 12.94 6.07 -11.29
C ALA A 120 14.35 6.17 -10.67
N ARG A 121 14.72 7.37 -10.20
CA ARG A 121 16.03 7.72 -9.63
C ARG A 121 16.11 7.67 -8.10
N LEU A 122 15.02 7.37 -7.38
CA LEU A 122 15.12 7.05 -5.95
C LEU A 122 15.90 5.73 -5.77
N ASN A 123 17.22 5.91 -5.71
CA ASN A 123 18.27 5.06 -5.17
C ASN A 123 18.06 3.55 -5.25
N THR A 124 18.59 2.97 -6.33
CA THR A 124 19.42 1.74 -6.26
C THR A 124 20.65 1.90 -5.33
N ALA A 125 20.83 3.06 -4.70
CA ALA A 125 22.00 3.46 -3.92
C ALA A 125 21.84 3.41 -2.39
N ASP A 126 20.67 3.04 -1.83
CA ASP A 126 20.53 2.84 -0.37
C ASP A 126 19.80 1.52 -0.05
N ASN A 127 20.34 0.42 -0.57
CA ASN A 127 20.18 -0.89 0.07
C ASN A 127 20.97 -0.90 1.39
N GLN A 128 20.60 -0.04 2.35
CA GLN A 128 20.82 -0.41 3.75
C GLN A 128 19.85 -1.55 4.01
N ILE A 129 20.39 -2.76 3.89
CA ILE A 129 19.82 -4.02 4.37
C ILE A 129 19.60 -3.84 5.88
N ASN A 130 18.50 -3.19 6.25
CA ASN A 130 17.96 -3.30 7.58
C ASN A 130 17.57 -4.77 7.72
N ASN A 131 18.27 -5.49 8.61
CA ASN A 131 18.22 -6.93 8.84
C ASN A 131 16.82 -7.51 9.20
N TRP A 132 15.77 -6.69 9.08
CA TRP A 132 14.38 -6.95 9.45
C TRP A 132 13.40 -6.69 8.30
N ASN A 133 13.89 -6.45 7.08
CA ASN A 133 13.04 -6.07 5.96
C ASN A 133 12.49 -7.30 5.23
N ILE A 134 11.18 -7.45 5.18
CA ILE A 134 10.53 -8.50 4.40
C ILE A 134 10.73 -8.18 2.90
N PRO A 135 11.06 -9.16 2.04
CA PRO A 135 11.21 -8.92 0.60
C PRO A 135 9.98 -8.23 0.01
N ALA A 136 10.20 -7.19 -0.80
CA ALA A 136 9.14 -6.41 -1.43
C ALA A 136 8.16 -7.26 -2.24
N GLU A 137 8.66 -8.33 -2.86
CA GLU A 137 7.85 -9.32 -3.57
C GLU A 137 6.79 -9.97 -2.67
N LYS A 138 7.18 -10.36 -1.46
CA LYS A 138 6.26 -10.99 -0.50
C LYS A 138 5.25 -9.98 0.02
N LEU A 139 5.68 -8.73 0.26
CA LEU A 139 4.79 -7.65 0.68
C LEU A 139 3.72 -7.39 -0.40
N PHE A 140 4.14 -7.23 -1.66
CA PHE A 140 3.23 -6.94 -2.77
C PHE A 140 2.27 -8.09 -3.05
N ASN A 141 2.76 -9.34 -3.07
CA ASN A 141 1.97 -10.49 -3.46
C ASN A 141 1.08 -11.03 -2.35
N ARG A 142 1.41 -10.82 -1.07
CA ARG A 142 0.65 -11.43 0.04
C ARG A 142 -0.19 -10.45 0.84
N LEU A 143 0.18 -9.17 0.91
CA LEU A 143 -0.55 -8.20 1.70
C LEU A 143 -1.50 -7.39 0.82
N PRO A 144 -2.81 -7.41 1.09
CA PRO A 144 -3.73 -6.53 0.39
C PRO A 144 -3.51 -5.08 0.84
N TYR A 145 -3.85 -4.13 -0.04
CA TYR A 145 -3.70 -2.68 0.19
C TYR A 145 -4.19 -2.21 1.57
N SER A 146 -5.29 -2.78 2.05
CA SER A 146 -5.86 -2.45 3.36
C SER A 146 -4.86 -2.63 4.50
N HIS A 147 -4.06 -3.71 4.49
CA HIS A 147 -3.05 -3.96 5.52
C HIS A 147 -1.91 -2.95 5.40
N LEU A 148 -1.40 -2.74 4.19
CA LEU A 148 -0.34 -1.75 3.91
C LEU A 148 -0.76 -0.33 4.35
N LYS A 149 -2.02 0.03 4.13
CA LYS A 149 -2.60 1.30 4.60
C LYS A 149 -2.56 1.45 6.12
N PHE A 150 -2.78 0.39 6.90
CA PHE A 150 -2.71 0.47 8.36
C PHE A 150 -1.27 0.45 8.86
N ILE A 151 -0.45 -0.43 8.31
CA ILE A 151 0.94 -0.60 8.71
C ILE A 151 1.74 0.68 8.39
N SER A 152 1.46 1.35 7.28
CA SER A 152 2.10 2.64 6.92
C SER A 152 1.86 3.76 7.93
N LYS A 153 0.86 3.65 8.83
CA LYS A 153 0.65 4.63 9.90
C LYS A 153 1.63 4.48 11.06
N ILE A 154 2.32 3.35 11.16
CA ILE A 154 3.24 3.05 12.26
C ILE A 154 4.58 3.69 11.95
N GLU A 155 4.99 4.66 12.77
CA GLU A 155 6.25 5.40 12.59
C GLU A 155 7.48 4.55 12.91
N ASN A 156 7.39 3.67 13.92
CA ASN A 156 8.52 2.84 14.36
C ASN A 156 8.77 1.67 13.38
N PRO A 157 9.96 1.57 12.76
CA PRO A 157 10.26 0.57 11.73
C PRO A 157 10.30 -0.87 12.26
N VAL A 158 10.74 -1.09 13.50
CA VAL A 158 10.77 -2.43 14.12
C VAL A 158 9.34 -2.94 14.37
N LYS A 159 8.47 -2.08 14.91
CA LYS A 159 7.05 -2.42 15.07
C LYS A 159 6.38 -2.65 13.73
N ARG A 160 6.74 -1.87 12.71
CA ARG A 160 6.23 -2.05 11.35
C ARG A 160 6.57 -3.45 10.81
N ALA A 161 7.85 -3.83 10.84
CA ALA A 161 8.28 -5.16 10.40
C ALA A 161 7.59 -6.29 11.18
N PHE A 162 7.38 -6.12 12.50
CA PHE A 162 6.63 -7.07 13.31
C PHE A 162 5.20 -7.28 12.79
N TYR A 163 4.43 -6.20 12.56
CA TYR A 163 3.07 -6.33 12.03
C TYR A 163 3.03 -6.78 10.58
N GLU A 164 4.05 -6.50 9.77
CA GLU A 164 4.17 -7.05 8.42
C GLU A 164 4.33 -8.57 8.47
N MET A 165 5.17 -9.08 9.39
CA MET A 165 5.32 -10.52 9.59
C MET A 165 4.04 -11.16 10.14
N GLU A 166 3.38 -10.52 11.12
CA GLU A 166 2.11 -11.01 11.66
C GLU A 166 1.05 -11.05 10.56
N ALA A 167 0.90 -10.01 9.76
CA ALA A 167 -0.06 -9.96 8.67
C ALA A 167 0.20 -11.00 7.57
N MET A 168 1.43 -11.52 7.46
CA MET A 168 1.76 -12.64 6.57
C MET A 168 1.49 -14.02 7.18
N ARG A 169 1.56 -14.14 8.51
CA ARG A 169 1.34 -15.39 9.25
C ARG A 169 -0.14 -15.63 9.52
N ASP A 170 -0.86 -14.57 9.87
CA ASP A 170 -2.28 -14.59 10.15
C ASP A 170 -3.06 -14.30 8.87
N CYS A 171 -3.80 -15.29 8.35
CA CYS A 171 -4.83 -15.12 7.31
C CYS A 171 -6.06 -14.33 7.82
N ARG A 172 -5.85 -13.34 8.70
CA ARG A 172 -6.94 -12.59 9.32
C ARG A 172 -7.42 -11.48 8.39
N SER A 173 -8.72 -11.26 8.39
CA SER A 173 -9.32 -10.22 7.55
C SER A 173 -8.72 -8.85 7.90
N ALA A 174 -8.58 -7.96 6.92
CA ALA A 174 -8.05 -6.60 7.14
C ALA A 174 -8.73 -5.83 8.27
N ARG A 175 -10.00 -6.16 8.57
CA ARG A 175 -10.78 -5.58 9.66
C ARG A 175 -10.29 -6.01 11.03
N GLU A 176 -9.74 -7.20 11.17
CA GLU A 176 -9.24 -7.73 12.44
C GLU A 176 -7.85 -7.17 12.75
N LEU A 177 -6.98 -7.06 11.73
CA LEU A 177 -5.72 -6.33 11.85
C LEU A 177 -5.98 -4.84 12.16
N GLU A 178 -6.94 -4.19 11.50
CA GLU A 178 -7.34 -2.82 11.82
C GLU A 178 -7.79 -2.70 13.28
N ARG A 179 -8.64 -3.62 13.77
CA ARG A 179 -9.09 -3.63 15.17
C ARG A 179 -7.92 -3.79 16.14
N GLN A 180 -6.95 -4.64 15.85
CA GLN A 180 -5.76 -4.82 16.70
C GLN A 180 -4.85 -3.61 16.67
N ILE A 181 -4.56 -3.05 15.49
CA ILE A 181 -3.75 -1.83 15.36
C ILE A 181 -4.44 -0.66 16.07
N VAL A 182 -5.76 -0.49 15.89
CA VAL A 182 -6.53 0.56 16.57
C VAL A 182 -6.57 0.33 18.09
N SER A 183 -6.75 -0.92 18.55
CA SER A 183 -6.72 -1.27 19.97
C SER A 183 -5.35 -0.97 20.59
N LEU A 184 -4.26 -1.42 19.95
CA LEU A 184 -2.88 -1.24 20.42
C LEU A 184 -2.44 0.23 20.39
N LEU A 185 -2.95 1.03 19.44
CA LEU A 185 -2.75 2.48 19.42
C LEU A 185 -3.59 3.20 20.49
N LYS A 186 -4.76 2.66 20.89
CA LYS A 186 -5.62 3.22 21.94
C LYS A 186 -5.01 3.00 23.34
N TYR A 187 -4.40 1.84 23.58
CA TYR A 187 -3.66 1.55 24.83
C TYR A 187 -2.40 2.40 25.01
N ARG A 188 -1.81 2.91 23.92
CA ARG A 188 -0.64 3.82 24.01
C ARG A 188 -1.00 5.28 24.32
N ARG A 189 -2.30 5.59 24.45
CA ARG A 189 -2.83 6.92 24.78
C ARG A 189 -3.44 7.03 26.18
N THR A 190 -3.38 5.99 27.01
CA THR A 190 -3.64 6.16 28.44
C THR A 190 -2.37 6.70 29.08
N PRO A 191 -2.33 7.97 29.54
CA PRO A 191 -1.17 8.48 30.26
C PRO A 191 -0.95 7.61 31.50
N THR A 192 0.29 7.18 31.66
CA THR A 192 0.85 6.63 32.90
C THR A 192 0.32 7.44 34.07
N VAL A 193 -0.51 6.83 34.92
CA VAL A 193 -0.91 7.42 36.19
C VAL A 193 0.36 7.63 36.99
N VAL A 194 0.53 8.89 37.38
CA VAL A 194 1.62 9.47 38.16
C VAL A 194 1.97 8.57 39.33
N ILE A 195 3.25 8.20 39.44
CA ILE A 195 3.83 7.72 40.69
C ILE A 195 3.84 8.91 41.64
N SER A 196 2.84 9.00 42.52
CA SER A 196 2.86 9.92 43.65
C SER A 196 3.73 9.32 44.74
N ASN A 197 5.01 9.70 44.73
CA ASN A 197 5.86 9.70 45.91
C ASN A 197 5.39 10.79 46.87
N GLN A 198 4.87 10.42 48.04
CA GLN A 198 4.94 11.18 49.30
C GLN A 198 4.97 10.12 50.41
N SER A 199 6.13 9.88 51.01
CA SER A 199 6.61 10.45 52.29
C SER A 199 6.09 9.67 53.49
#